data_AF-A0A8J5TQ64-F1
#
_entry.id   AF-A0A8J5TQ64-F1
#
_cell.length_a   1.000
_cell.length_b   1.000
_cell.length_c   1.000
_cell.angle_alpha   90.00
_cell.angle_beta   90.00
_cell.angle_gamma   90.00
#
_symmetry.space_group_name_H-M   'P 1'
#
loop_
_entity.id
_entity.type
_entity.pdbx_description
1 polymer ?
#
loop_
_entity_poly.entity_id
_entity_poly.type
_entity_poly.pdbx_seq_one_letter_code
_entity_poly.pdbx_strand_id
1 'polypeptide(L)'
;MFKFIVSGLAALAMAPAVNAQYPNPGPVSGNTFTHDPTVAKTPSSGYLMAFFLPTVSASKFPPTAPGGLKLVELDPTTGKRKGTGMTSIAARPNNGGELEAPFITKRGNYYYLWTSFDRCCKGKDSTYRIMVGRATNIKGPYVDKSGKQMMQGSGNQIIAGHGQIRGPGHNAVVTDNNTDVLVYHYFDATRGDARIDINLLRYDNGWPVAY
;
A
#
# COMPACT_ATOMS: atom_id res chain seq x y z
N MET A 1 -4.27 -66.84 17.25
CA MET A 1 -3.34 -65.80 16.77
C MET A 1 -4.08 -64.46 16.81
N PHE A 2 -3.74 -63.58 17.74
CA PHE A 2 -4.22 -62.20 17.79
C PHE A 2 -2.99 -61.31 17.97
N LYS A 3 -2.67 -60.46 16.99
CA LYS A 3 -1.63 -59.43 17.08
C LYS A 3 -2.32 -58.09 17.31
N PHE A 4 -2.12 -57.50 18.47
CA PHE A 4 -2.45 -56.10 18.74
C PHE A 4 -1.43 -55.21 18.02
N ILE A 5 -1.92 -54.27 17.19
CA ILE A 5 -1.11 -53.18 16.64
C ILE A 5 -1.27 -52.00 17.60
N VAL A 6 -0.19 -51.61 18.27
CA VAL A 6 -0.13 -50.38 19.07
C VAL A 6 0.06 -49.22 18.09
N SER A 7 -0.95 -48.36 17.98
CA SER A 7 -0.88 -47.09 17.26
C SER A 7 0.02 -46.11 18.01
N GLY A 8 1.16 -45.74 17.41
CA GLY A 8 2.02 -44.67 17.90
C GLY A 8 1.35 -43.32 17.71
N LEU A 9 1.00 -42.66 18.82
CA LEU A 9 0.54 -41.27 18.82
C LEU A 9 1.77 -40.36 18.69
N ALA A 10 1.98 -39.78 17.50
CA ALA A 10 3.01 -38.76 17.34
C ALA A 10 2.52 -37.47 18.03
N ALA A 11 3.14 -37.13 19.16
CA ALA A 11 2.92 -35.85 19.81
C ALA A 11 3.48 -34.74 18.91
N LEU A 12 2.60 -33.93 18.33
CA LEU A 12 2.95 -32.69 17.66
C LEU A 12 3.53 -31.75 18.73
N ALA A 13 4.84 -31.54 18.74
CA ALA A 13 5.45 -30.52 19.57
C ALA A 13 4.95 -29.16 19.09
N MET A 14 4.08 -28.52 19.88
CA MET A 14 3.73 -27.11 19.66
C MET A 14 5.00 -26.29 19.87
N ALA A 15 5.46 -25.64 18.81
CA ALA A 15 6.50 -24.62 18.96
C ALA A 15 6.01 -23.57 19.98
N PRO A 16 6.85 -23.14 20.93
CA PRO A 16 6.44 -22.12 21.88
C PRO A 16 6.01 -20.88 21.12
N ALA A 17 4.86 -20.32 21.52
CA ALA A 17 4.42 -19.02 21.04
C ALA A 17 5.53 -18.02 21.30
N VAL A 18 6.19 -17.54 20.23
CA VAL A 18 7.13 -16.43 20.33
C VAL A 18 6.28 -15.24 20.75
N ASN A 19 6.41 -14.82 22.01
CA ASN A 19 5.75 -13.61 22.48
C ASN A 19 6.40 -12.46 21.71
N ALA A 20 5.78 -12.07 20.60
CA ALA A 20 6.29 -11.00 19.74
C ALA A 20 6.20 -9.70 20.54
N GLN A 21 7.28 -9.37 21.24
CA GLN A 21 7.43 -8.09 21.89
C GLN A 21 7.48 -7.05 20.77
N TYR A 22 6.38 -6.33 20.57
CA TYR A 22 6.37 -5.17 19.71
C TYR A 22 7.38 -4.18 20.28
N PRO A 23 8.48 -3.87 19.58
CA PRO A 23 9.43 -2.90 20.08
C PRO A 23 8.67 -1.59 20.23
N ASN A 24 8.51 -1.11 21.48
CA ASN A 24 7.84 0.15 21.77
C ASN A 24 8.39 1.23 20.82
N PRO A 25 7.63 1.65 19.80
CA PRO A 25 8.18 2.56 18.82
C PRO A 25 8.48 3.87 19.54
N GLY A 26 9.71 4.36 19.39
CA GLY A 26 10.10 5.65 19.96
C GLY A 26 9.24 6.80 19.40
N PRO A 27 9.27 7.97 20.04
CA PRO A 27 8.52 9.14 19.57
C PRO A 27 8.90 9.51 18.13
N VAL A 28 7.92 9.89 17.32
CA VAL A 28 8.14 10.40 15.97
C VAL A 28 8.89 11.73 16.05
N SER A 29 10.10 11.79 15.48
CA SER A 29 10.83 13.04 15.26
C SER A 29 10.59 13.54 13.84
N GLY A 30 10.10 14.77 13.67
CA GLY A 30 9.87 15.39 12.36
C GLY A 30 8.39 15.68 12.04
N ASN A 31 8.00 15.56 10.76
CA ASN A 31 6.63 15.85 10.32
C ASN A 31 5.67 14.72 10.73
N THR A 32 4.74 15.02 11.62
CA THR A 32 3.70 14.09 12.07
C THR A 32 2.60 13.85 11.03
N PHE A 33 2.55 14.65 9.97
CA PHE A 33 1.64 14.46 8.84
C PHE A 33 2.27 13.65 7.71
N THR A 34 3.55 13.25 7.81
CA THR A 34 4.11 12.22 6.93
C THR A 34 3.62 10.87 7.41
N HIS A 35 2.85 10.14 6.61
CA HIS A 35 2.20 8.90 7.02
C HIS A 35 2.06 7.90 5.86
N ASP A 36 1.34 6.80 6.12
CA ASP A 36 1.07 5.68 5.23
C ASP A 36 2.32 4.99 4.65
N PRO A 37 3.18 4.41 5.49
CA PRO A 37 4.35 3.70 5.01
C PRO A 37 3.97 2.39 4.33
N THR A 38 4.63 2.11 3.19
CA THR A 38 4.76 0.77 2.61
C THR A 38 6.23 0.50 2.35
N VAL A 39 6.69 -0.74 2.57
CA VAL A 39 8.07 -1.14 2.31
C VAL A 39 8.10 -2.16 1.19
N ALA A 40 8.91 -1.90 0.17
CA ALA A 40 9.15 -2.79 -0.95
C ALA A 40 10.64 -3.19 -1.00
N LYS A 41 10.90 -4.48 -1.22
CA LYS A 41 12.26 -4.99 -1.42
C LYS A 41 12.74 -4.66 -2.83
N THR A 42 14.00 -4.23 -2.96
CA THR A 42 14.64 -4.00 -4.26
C THR A 42 15.27 -5.28 -4.80
N PRO A 43 15.50 -5.39 -6.13
CA PRO A 43 16.23 -6.52 -6.70
C PRO A 43 17.65 -6.70 -6.15
N SER A 44 18.29 -5.61 -5.70
CA SER A 44 19.64 -5.60 -5.14
C SER A 44 19.67 -5.89 -3.63
N SER A 45 18.65 -6.57 -3.09
CA SER A 45 18.51 -6.87 -1.65
C SER A 45 18.43 -5.66 -0.70
N GLY A 46 18.10 -4.48 -1.22
CA GLY A 46 17.79 -3.28 -0.43
C GLY A 46 16.29 -3.17 -0.13
N TYR A 47 15.92 -2.12 0.61
CA TYR A 47 14.52 -1.79 0.88
C TYR A 47 14.25 -0.33 0.50
N LEU A 48 13.08 -0.09 -0.07
CA LEU A 48 12.53 1.24 -0.30
C LEU A 48 11.27 1.39 0.55
N MET A 49 11.08 2.56 1.13
CA MET A 49 9.82 2.93 1.79
C MET A 49 9.11 3.96 0.94
N ALA A 50 7.87 3.69 0.54
CA ALA A 50 6.98 4.70 0.00
C ALA A 50 6.05 5.21 1.10
N PHE A 51 5.69 6.49 1.03
CA PHE A 51 4.82 7.15 2.01
C PHE A 51 4.17 8.39 1.41
N PHE A 52 3.14 8.90 2.05
CA PHE A 52 2.55 10.19 1.71
C PHE A 52 3.31 11.34 2.40
N LEU A 53 3.72 12.33 1.61
CA LEU A 53 4.21 13.61 2.11
C LEU A 53 3.16 14.68 1.80
N PRO A 54 2.54 15.32 2.80
CA PRO A 54 1.63 16.43 2.56
C PRO A 54 2.40 17.62 1.98
N THR A 55 1.68 18.49 1.26
CA THR A 55 2.21 19.81 0.94
C THR A 55 2.40 20.58 2.25
N VAL A 56 3.63 20.66 2.74
CA VAL A 56 3.96 21.46 3.92
C VAL A 56 4.21 22.90 3.50
N SER A 57 3.59 23.85 4.21
CA SER A 57 4.00 25.26 4.15
C SER A 57 5.49 25.35 4.50
N ALA A 58 6.23 26.24 3.83
CA ALA A 58 7.69 26.33 3.79
C ALA A 58 8.42 26.51 5.14
N SER A 59 7.70 26.54 6.28
CA SER A 59 8.24 26.87 7.59
C SER A 59 8.80 25.69 8.40
N LYS A 60 8.54 24.43 8.03
CA LYS A 60 8.95 23.26 8.85
C LYS A 60 9.84 22.21 8.17
N PHE A 61 10.06 22.31 6.86
CA PHE A 61 10.99 21.48 6.10
C PHE A 61 11.75 22.40 5.14
N PRO A 62 13.01 22.08 4.76
CA PRO A 62 13.70 22.84 3.72
C PRO A 62 12.78 22.96 2.50
N PRO A 63 12.72 24.14 1.87
CA PRO A 63 11.58 24.53 1.04
C PRO A 63 11.49 23.64 -0.21
N THR A 64 10.26 23.44 -0.71
CA THR A 64 9.88 23.07 -2.10
C THR A 64 9.63 21.60 -2.52
N ALA A 65 9.58 20.59 -1.65
CA ALA A 65 9.09 19.28 -2.12
C ALA A 65 7.55 19.33 -2.35
N PRO A 66 7.04 19.18 -3.59
CA PRO A 66 5.60 19.16 -3.82
C PRO A 66 4.98 17.97 -3.09
N GLY A 67 3.76 18.14 -2.55
CA GLY A 67 3.03 17.08 -1.88
C GLY A 67 2.77 15.85 -2.77
N GLY A 68 2.40 14.74 -2.15
CA GLY A 68 2.11 13.47 -2.83
C GLY A 68 3.06 12.35 -2.41
N LEU A 69 3.04 11.25 -3.16
CA LEU A 69 3.74 10.03 -2.80
C LEU A 69 5.25 10.15 -3.02
N LYS A 70 6.00 9.74 -2.00
CA LYS A 70 7.46 9.78 -1.96
C LYS A 70 8.04 8.39 -1.80
N LEU A 71 9.31 8.24 -2.18
CA LEU A 71 10.09 7.01 -2.05
C LEU A 71 11.47 7.34 -1.47
N VAL A 72 11.90 6.62 -0.44
CA VAL A 72 13.22 6.74 0.18
C VAL A 72 13.87 5.36 0.32
N GLU A 73 15.20 5.34 0.43
CA GLU A 73 15.94 4.11 0.71
C GLU A 73 15.98 3.85 2.21
N LEU A 74 15.95 2.58 2.60
CA LEU A 74 16.16 2.14 3.97
C LEU A 74 17.47 1.38 4.09
N ASP A 75 18.09 1.49 5.25
CA ASP A 75 19.21 0.67 5.65
C ASP A 75 18.68 -0.71 6.08
N PRO A 76 19.13 -1.81 5.44
CA PRO A 76 18.59 -3.14 5.70
C PRO A 76 18.95 -3.70 7.08
N THR A 77 19.96 -3.14 7.75
CA THR A 77 20.39 -3.57 9.08
C THR A 77 19.57 -2.89 10.17
N THR A 78 19.24 -1.61 9.99
CA THR A 78 18.57 -0.80 11.02
C THR A 78 17.09 -0.55 10.78
N GLY A 79 16.60 -0.75 9.54
CA GLY A 79 15.25 -0.38 9.11
C GLY A 79 15.01 1.14 9.02
N LYS A 80 16.03 1.96 9.29
CA LYS A 80 15.94 3.42 9.24
C LYS A 80 16.21 3.95 7.84
N ARG A 81 15.81 5.20 7.58
CA ARG A 81 16.11 5.88 6.31
C ARG A 81 17.61 5.92 6.04
N LYS A 82 18.01 5.54 4.83
CA LYS A 82 19.37 5.62 4.31
C LYS A 82 19.55 6.88 3.47
N GLY A 83 20.47 7.74 3.88
CA GLY A 83 20.78 9.00 3.20
C GLY A 83 19.63 10.00 3.15
N THR A 84 19.79 11.04 2.34
CA THR A 84 18.83 12.15 2.20
C THR A 84 18.01 12.12 0.91
N GLY A 85 18.30 11.16 0.02
CA GLY A 85 17.58 10.99 -1.24
C GLY A 85 16.08 10.77 -1.02
N MET A 86 15.27 11.40 -1.85
CA MET A 86 13.81 11.25 -1.86
C MET A 86 13.30 11.44 -3.28
N THR A 87 12.49 10.51 -3.77
CA THR A 87 11.91 10.55 -5.12
C THR A 87 10.41 10.76 -5.03
N SER A 88 9.85 11.68 -5.83
CA SER A 88 8.40 11.79 -5.99
C SER A 88 7.92 10.78 -7.03
N ILE A 89 6.89 10.00 -6.71
CA ILE A 89 6.42 8.88 -7.54
C ILE A 89 4.97 9.02 -8.01
N ALA A 90 4.16 9.84 -7.35
CA ALA A 90 2.82 10.25 -7.80
C ALA A 90 2.38 11.55 -7.12
N ALA A 91 1.52 12.32 -7.79
CA ALA A 91 0.96 13.57 -7.28
C ALA A 91 -0.36 13.91 -7.99
N ARG A 92 -1.25 14.69 -7.34
CA ARG A 92 -2.47 15.23 -7.93
C ARG A 92 -2.49 16.75 -7.93
N PRO A 93 -1.67 17.40 -8.78
CA PRO A 93 -1.47 18.85 -8.74
C PRO A 93 -2.75 19.66 -8.97
N ASN A 94 -3.70 19.12 -9.74
CA ASN A 94 -4.94 19.82 -10.12
C ASN A 94 -6.18 19.35 -9.34
N ASN A 95 -6.00 18.61 -8.25
CA ASN A 95 -7.10 18.07 -7.43
C ASN A 95 -6.80 18.20 -5.93
N GLY A 96 -6.24 19.34 -5.53
CA GLY A 96 -5.94 19.62 -4.12
C GLY A 96 -4.88 18.71 -3.49
N GLY A 97 -4.17 17.90 -4.29
CA GLY A 97 -3.23 16.90 -3.76
C GLY A 97 -3.92 15.72 -3.05
N GLU A 98 -5.19 15.44 -3.34
CA GLU A 98 -5.97 14.37 -2.68
C GLU A 98 -5.55 12.97 -3.19
N LEU A 99 -4.38 12.49 -2.77
CA LEU A 99 -3.90 11.12 -2.92
C LEU A 99 -3.10 10.69 -1.68
N GLU A 100 -3.21 9.43 -1.24
CA GLU A 100 -2.43 8.88 -0.12
C GLU A 100 -2.39 7.34 -0.16
N ALA A 101 -1.98 6.69 0.94
CA ALA A 101 -1.92 5.24 1.09
C ALA A 101 -1.19 4.48 -0.05
N PRO A 102 0.11 4.76 -0.28
CA PRO A 102 0.88 4.03 -1.27
C PRO A 102 1.02 2.56 -0.89
N PHE A 103 0.88 1.67 -1.86
CA PHE A 103 1.29 0.28 -1.75
C PHE A 103 1.99 -0.15 -3.04
N ILE A 104 3.15 -0.83 -2.95
CA ILE A 104 3.92 -1.23 -4.14
C ILE A 104 3.99 -2.75 -4.23
N THR A 105 3.61 -3.29 -5.38
CA THR A 105 3.77 -4.71 -5.72
C THR A 105 4.65 -4.87 -6.95
N LYS A 106 5.33 -6.01 -7.06
CA LYS A 106 6.06 -6.39 -8.27
C LYS A 106 5.40 -7.61 -8.90
N ARG A 107 5.07 -7.52 -10.19
CA ARG A 107 4.56 -8.65 -10.97
C ARG A 107 5.16 -8.62 -12.38
N GLY A 108 5.94 -9.66 -12.69
CA GLY A 108 6.74 -9.71 -13.91
C GLY A 108 7.67 -8.50 -14.03
N ASN A 109 7.63 -7.85 -15.19
CA ASN A 109 8.48 -6.69 -15.48
C ASN A 109 7.99 -5.37 -14.89
N TYR A 110 6.83 -5.35 -14.24
CA TYR A 110 6.22 -4.13 -13.72
C TYR A 110 6.21 -4.06 -12.20
N TYR A 111 6.42 -2.86 -11.70
CA TYR A 111 6.02 -2.42 -10.37
C TYR A 111 4.66 -1.72 -10.50
N TYR A 112 3.71 -2.08 -9.65
CA TYR A 112 2.41 -1.42 -9.57
C TYR A 112 2.37 -0.56 -8.32
N LEU A 113 2.15 0.73 -8.49
CA LEU A 113 1.89 1.69 -7.43
C LEU A 113 0.39 1.81 -7.25
N TRP A 114 -0.10 1.24 -6.16
CA TRP A 114 -1.46 1.39 -5.67
C TRP A 114 -1.53 2.62 -4.76
N THR A 115 -2.64 3.34 -4.80
CA THR A 115 -2.89 4.53 -3.99
C THR A 115 -4.39 4.76 -3.90
N SER A 116 -4.82 5.53 -2.89
CA SER A 116 -6.20 5.98 -2.77
C SER A 116 -6.31 7.44 -3.17
N PHE A 117 -7.26 7.75 -4.05
CA PHE A 117 -7.59 9.13 -4.43
C PHE A 117 -8.79 9.64 -3.65
N ASP A 118 -8.87 10.97 -3.58
CA ASP A 118 -10.00 11.71 -3.02
C ASP A 118 -10.12 11.50 -1.49
N ARG A 119 -11.31 11.55 -0.89
CA ARG A 119 -11.45 11.76 0.56
C ARG A 119 -11.79 10.50 1.35
N CYS A 120 -10.91 10.15 2.30
CA CYS A 120 -11.20 9.17 3.33
C CYS A 120 -12.06 9.77 4.45
N CYS A 121 -12.52 8.90 5.34
CA CYS A 121 -12.80 9.27 6.73
C CYS A 121 -13.96 10.27 6.90
N LYS A 122 -14.91 10.28 5.95
CA LYS A 122 -16.17 11.02 6.02
C LYS A 122 -17.36 10.10 6.21
N GLY A 123 -17.13 8.88 6.71
CA GLY A 123 -18.15 7.86 6.85
C GLY A 123 -18.83 7.62 5.50
N LYS A 124 -20.15 7.82 5.46
CA LYS A 124 -20.99 7.63 4.27
C LYS A 124 -20.63 8.57 3.11
N ASP A 125 -20.05 9.74 3.42
CA ASP A 125 -19.68 10.76 2.43
C ASP A 125 -18.24 10.58 1.92
N SER A 126 -17.58 9.48 2.27
CA SER A 126 -16.22 9.19 1.80
C SER A 126 -16.24 8.91 0.29
N THR A 127 -15.37 9.60 -0.45
CA THR A 127 -15.24 9.51 -1.91
C THR A 127 -13.99 8.77 -2.36
N TYR A 128 -13.28 8.18 -1.41
CA TYR A 128 -12.12 7.33 -1.65
C TYR A 128 -12.33 6.33 -2.78
N ARG A 129 -11.27 6.12 -3.56
CA ARG A 129 -11.24 5.10 -4.62
C ARG A 129 -9.83 4.61 -4.83
N ILE A 130 -9.72 3.32 -5.13
CA ILE A 130 -8.45 2.62 -5.33
C ILE A 130 -7.99 2.87 -6.76
N MET A 131 -6.77 3.36 -6.89
CA MET A 131 -6.12 3.68 -8.16
C MET A 131 -4.80 2.92 -8.28
N VAL A 132 -4.41 2.61 -9.51
CA VAL A 132 -3.13 1.96 -9.79
C VAL A 132 -2.45 2.56 -11.02
N GLY A 133 -1.13 2.69 -10.97
CA GLY A 133 -0.29 2.84 -12.16
C GLY A 133 0.87 1.86 -12.11
N ARG A 134 1.59 1.72 -13.22
CA ARG A 134 2.74 0.82 -13.30
C ARG A 134 3.97 1.46 -13.92
N ALA A 135 5.14 0.94 -13.55
CA ALA A 135 6.45 1.34 -14.07
C ALA A 135 7.36 0.11 -14.21
N THR A 136 8.35 0.15 -15.11
CA THR A 136 9.39 -0.89 -15.18
C THR A 136 10.54 -0.66 -14.19
N ASN A 137 10.65 0.55 -13.65
CA ASN A 137 11.56 0.93 -12.57
C ASN A 137 10.73 1.34 -11.34
N ILE A 138 11.08 0.83 -10.16
CA ILE A 138 10.38 1.13 -8.90
C ILE A 138 10.41 2.62 -8.54
N LYS A 139 11.39 3.37 -9.04
CA LYS A 139 11.48 4.83 -8.90
C LYS A 139 10.62 5.59 -9.93
N GLY A 140 9.87 4.89 -10.77
CA GLY A 140 9.01 5.45 -11.82
C GLY A 140 9.71 5.63 -13.17
N PRO A 141 9.08 6.38 -14.10
CA PRO A 141 7.77 7.02 -13.96
C PRO A 141 6.63 5.99 -13.93
N TYR A 142 5.70 6.15 -12.99
CA TYR A 142 4.46 5.38 -12.98
C TYR A 142 3.44 6.02 -13.93
N VAL A 143 2.82 5.19 -14.77
CA VAL A 143 1.80 5.61 -15.73
C VAL A 143 0.53 4.80 -15.56
N ASP A 144 -0.61 5.35 -15.97
CA ASP A 144 -1.88 4.62 -16.07
C ASP A 144 -1.99 3.80 -17.37
N LYS A 145 -3.14 3.16 -17.59
CA LYS A 145 -3.41 2.33 -18.77
C LYS A 145 -3.37 3.10 -20.11
N SER A 146 -3.58 4.41 -20.08
CA SER A 146 -3.48 5.30 -21.23
C SER A 146 -2.08 5.88 -21.45
N GLY A 147 -1.13 5.57 -20.56
CA GLY A 147 0.24 6.07 -20.61
C GLY A 147 0.43 7.44 -19.94
N LYS A 148 -0.59 8.00 -19.30
CA LYS A 148 -0.46 9.29 -18.59
C LYS A 148 0.26 9.09 -17.27
N GLN A 149 1.15 10.00 -16.91
CA GLN A 149 1.95 9.91 -15.69
C GLN A 149 1.16 10.18 -14.41
N MET A 150 1.38 9.36 -13.38
CA MET A 150 0.75 9.53 -12.06
C MET A 150 1.22 10.79 -11.34
N MET A 151 2.34 11.39 -11.78
CA MET A 151 2.76 12.73 -11.33
C MET A 151 1.83 13.86 -11.80
N GLN A 152 0.96 13.59 -12.78
CA GLN A 152 -0.02 14.52 -13.33
C GLN A 152 -1.46 14.16 -12.90
N GLY A 153 -1.58 13.43 -11.79
CA GLY A 153 -2.86 13.01 -11.20
C GLY A 153 -3.59 11.91 -11.96
N SER A 154 -2.88 11.12 -12.76
CA SER A 154 -3.44 9.96 -13.45
C SER A 154 -3.42 8.70 -12.57
N GLY A 155 -4.19 7.70 -12.99
CA GLY A 155 -4.27 6.38 -12.37
C GLY A 155 -5.40 5.58 -13.01
N ASN A 156 -5.23 4.27 -13.13
CA ASN A 156 -6.29 3.37 -13.54
C ASN A 156 -7.14 3.01 -12.30
N GLN A 157 -8.43 3.34 -12.32
CA GLN A 157 -9.33 3.03 -11.20
C GLN A 157 -9.61 1.53 -11.13
N ILE A 158 -9.54 0.96 -9.93
CA ILE A 158 -9.76 -0.47 -9.66
C ILE A 158 -11.10 -0.69 -8.97
N ILE A 159 -11.35 0.03 -7.86
CA ILE A 159 -12.64 0.02 -7.16
C ILE A 159 -12.98 1.45 -6.76
N ALA A 160 -14.24 1.83 -6.95
CA ALA A 160 -14.84 3.04 -6.39
C ALA A 160 -16.12 2.67 -5.63
N GLY A 161 -16.74 3.64 -4.96
CA GLY A 161 -17.98 3.40 -4.23
C GLY A 161 -19.10 2.84 -5.12
N HIS A 162 -19.80 1.83 -4.63
CA HIS A 162 -20.91 1.15 -5.30
C HIS A 162 -21.76 0.41 -4.28
N GLY A 163 -23.08 0.27 -4.51
CA GLY A 163 -23.97 -0.43 -3.58
C GLY A 163 -23.82 0.04 -2.12
N GLN A 164 -23.45 -0.88 -1.23
CA GLN A 164 -23.21 -0.62 0.20
C GLN A 164 -21.79 -0.11 0.53
N ILE A 165 -20.91 0.00 -0.45
CA ILE A 165 -19.50 0.36 -0.30
C ILE A 165 -19.32 1.85 -0.58
N ARG A 166 -18.91 2.62 0.43
CA ARG A 166 -18.50 4.03 0.31
C ARG A 166 -17.01 4.18 0.54
N GLY A 167 -16.35 5.01 -0.25
CA GLY A 167 -14.94 5.31 -0.09
C GLY A 167 -14.00 4.11 0.09
N PRO A 168 -13.99 3.08 -0.78
CA PRO A 168 -13.03 1.99 -0.67
C PRO A 168 -11.60 2.50 -0.91
N GLY A 169 -10.67 2.13 -0.04
CA GLY A 169 -9.27 2.53 -0.16
C GLY A 169 -8.37 2.06 0.97
N HIS A 170 -7.21 2.70 1.07
CA HIS A 170 -6.06 2.30 1.89
C HIS A 170 -5.77 0.80 1.75
N ASN A 171 -5.54 0.38 0.51
CA ASN A 171 -5.48 -1.02 0.17
C ASN A 171 -4.08 -1.61 0.37
N ALA A 172 -4.04 -2.93 0.60
CA ALA A 172 -2.87 -3.77 0.43
C ALA A 172 -3.14 -4.80 -0.66
N VAL A 173 -2.08 -5.32 -1.27
CA VAL A 173 -2.16 -6.46 -2.18
C VAL A 173 -1.23 -7.55 -1.68
N VAL A 174 -1.78 -8.74 -1.48
CA VAL A 174 -1.05 -9.89 -0.97
C VAL A 174 -1.17 -11.02 -1.97
N THR A 175 -0.05 -11.65 -2.30
CA THR A 175 -0.07 -12.88 -3.09
C THR A 175 -0.28 -14.06 -2.15
N ASP A 176 -1.41 -14.75 -2.29
CA ASP A 176 -1.69 -16.03 -1.65
C ASP A 176 -1.56 -17.16 -2.68
N ASN A 177 -0.52 -17.97 -2.52
CA ASN A 177 -0.09 -18.99 -3.48
C ASN A 177 0.12 -18.40 -4.89
N ASN A 178 -0.84 -18.61 -5.79
CA ASN A 178 -0.80 -18.18 -7.19
C ASN A 178 -1.83 -17.07 -7.51
N THR A 179 -2.50 -16.53 -6.49
CA THR A 179 -3.56 -15.52 -6.66
C THR A 179 -3.22 -14.27 -5.87
N ASP A 180 -3.30 -13.12 -6.52
CA ASP A 180 -3.21 -11.85 -5.81
C ASP A 180 -4.57 -11.50 -5.22
N VAL A 181 -4.56 -10.99 -4.00
CA VAL A 181 -5.74 -10.61 -3.23
C VAL A 181 -5.64 -9.13 -2.89
N LEU A 182 -6.69 -8.38 -3.20
CA LEU A 182 -6.84 -6.97 -2.83
C LEU A 182 -7.57 -6.89 -1.50
N VAL A 183 -6.90 -6.34 -0.49
CA VAL A 183 -7.48 -6.10 0.85
C VAL A 183 -7.64 -4.60 1.03
N TYR A 184 -8.80 -4.14 1.45
CA TYR A 184 -9.07 -2.71 1.63
C TYR A 184 -10.12 -2.48 2.71
N HIS A 185 -10.22 -1.25 3.19
CA HIS A 185 -11.38 -0.83 3.98
C HIS A 185 -12.37 -0.05 3.11
N TYR A 186 -13.62 -0.04 3.54
CA TYR A 186 -14.67 0.83 3.03
C TYR A 186 -15.57 1.30 4.17
N PHE A 187 -16.41 2.29 3.92
CA PHE A 187 -17.45 2.73 4.85
C PHE A 187 -18.81 2.18 4.42
N ASP A 188 -19.51 1.52 5.35
CA ASP A 188 -20.84 0.97 5.12
C ASP A 188 -21.86 2.09 4.80
N ALA A 189 -22.61 1.98 3.72
CA ALA A 189 -23.52 3.04 3.29
C ALA A 189 -24.66 3.31 4.29
N THR A 190 -25.06 2.33 5.09
CA THR A 190 -26.13 2.46 6.08
C THR A 190 -25.59 2.86 7.44
N ARG A 191 -24.46 2.31 7.88
CA ARG A 191 -23.92 2.47 9.23
C ARG A 191 -22.83 3.54 9.30
N GLY A 192 -22.10 3.76 8.21
CA GLY A 192 -21.05 4.77 8.08
C GLY A 192 -19.74 4.39 8.78
N ASP A 193 -19.64 3.20 9.36
CA ASP A 193 -18.43 2.70 10.01
C ASP A 193 -17.52 1.98 9.02
N ALA A 194 -16.22 1.95 9.34
CA ALA A 194 -15.23 1.28 8.51
C ALA A 194 -15.36 -0.25 8.62
N ARG A 195 -15.28 -0.92 7.48
CA ARG A 195 -15.37 -2.38 7.31
C ARG A 195 -14.27 -2.84 6.38
N ILE A 196 -13.83 -4.08 6.56
CA ILE A 196 -12.83 -4.72 5.68
C ILE A 196 -13.55 -5.46 4.56
N ASP A 197 -12.95 -5.43 3.37
CA ASP A 197 -13.38 -6.23 2.24
C ASP A 197 -12.18 -6.77 1.47
N ILE A 198 -12.42 -7.84 0.71
CA ILE A 198 -11.41 -8.61 0.02
C ILE A 198 -11.92 -9.01 -1.36
N ASN A 199 -11.16 -8.67 -2.40
CA ASN A 199 -11.40 -9.15 -3.76
C ASN A 199 -10.23 -9.99 -4.26
N LEU A 200 -10.52 -10.92 -5.15
CA LEU A 200 -9.47 -11.56 -5.93
C LEU A 200 -9.02 -10.59 -7.03
N LEU A 201 -7.74 -10.67 -7.38
CA LEU A 201 -7.16 -9.93 -8.49
C LEU A 201 -6.77 -10.87 -9.62
N ARG A 202 -7.18 -10.51 -10.83
CA ARG A 202 -6.65 -11.05 -12.08
C ARG A 202 -5.99 -9.92 -12.88
N TYR A 203 -5.22 -10.26 -13.90
CA TYR A 203 -4.50 -9.27 -14.70
C TYR A 203 -4.79 -9.42 -16.18
N ASP A 204 -5.46 -8.41 -16.75
CA ASP A 204 -5.82 -8.36 -18.16
C ASP A 204 -4.83 -7.48 -18.90
N ASN A 205 -4.06 -8.06 -19.82
CA ASN A 205 -3.00 -7.35 -20.54
C ASN A 205 -2.03 -6.62 -19.58
N GLY A 206 -1.77 -7.24 -18.42
CA GLY A 206 -0.93 -6.71 -17.36
C GLY A 206 -1.56 -5.56 -16.57
N TRP A 207 -2.87 -5.40 -16.55
CA TRP A 207 -3.56 -4.45 -15.67
C TRP A 207 -4.45 -5.20 -14.68
N PRO A 208 -4.38 -4.89 -13.38
CA PRO A 208 -5.18 -5.60 -12.39
C PRO A 208 -6.67 -5.29 -12.57
N VAL A 209 -7.49 -6.29 -12.29
CA VAL A 209 -8.95 -6.22 -12.26
C VAL A 209 -9.39 -6.96 -11.00
N ALA A 210 -10.15 -6.25 -10.15
CA ALA A 210 -10.80 -6.85 -8.98
C ALA A 210 -12.09 -7.55 -9.41
N TYR A 211 -12.36 -8.72 -8.83
CA TYR A 211 -13.57 -9.51 -9.07
C TYR A 211 -14.02 -10.27 -7.82
#